data_AF-A0A2E7D006-F1
#
_entry.id   AF-A0A2E7D006-F1
#
_cell.length_a   1.000
_cell.length_b   1.000
_cell.length_c   1.000
_cell.angle_alpha   90.00
_cell.angle_beta   90.00
_cell.angle_gamma   90.00
#
_symmetry.space_group_name_H-M   'P 1'
#
loop_
_entity.id
_entity.type
_entity.pdbx_description
1 polymer ?
#
loop_
_entity_poly.entity_id
_entity_poly.type
_entity_poly.pdbx_seq_one_letter_code
_entity_poly.pdbx_strand_id
1 'polypeptide(L)'
;MLQAQQINKRLTASSALRASLRSGRRIQPYSPRPKGGGVSFFDLGKLNENPRKSMLQVALLIDGTSSMGSDFSELKNELLEFLKAIPTQSGIRSEKIDVAIVVYRDWLDDKNSLRSSPVEFASNVNESSRGFLSLKDNPDTIRNVINGIKQETDGPGAPEQVDRGIYFTLTRLRWSRSRQSARVMLIVGDSSPWSEAYIKSSPSEFKQFSGETSLRGHSTKLLVKLVKDTGINVYAIRSESTQQPSTHVDTNRFFEQITAALNLTQPSLHDHFSDLDQLTLIEMNGITKDEIESRRKIADSKIAVRKNETSKLLQSSLAFHQQTEIDDDVSKAIKRLQTAAQGRDASLATIQLSDALYRTGKKDDAHKLLKSAVARIDAASRSDLVNVELIALHSLFNEKKPLQAAEQFETILKKSPSPTTAACQRATWMLIRLYLGELGAHSAMKQKYEEPTKRYDLVRDHVLNMLVFWPQSAEAKYFASFVSPQIPGKDEQFDGKLEFLVPTRAPIEKQK
;
A
#
# COMPACT_ATOMS: atom_id res chain seq x y z
N MET A 1 19.16 -32.59 51.41
CA MET A 1 19.46 -32.75 49.97
C MET A 1 18.20 -32.83 49.09
N LEU A 2 17.09 -32.18 49.49
CA LEU A 2 15.85 -32.05 48.71
C LEU A 2 15.25 -30.63 48.81
N GLN A 3 16.12 -29.63 49.02
CA GLN A 3 15.78 -28.19 49.04
C GLN A 3 16.77 -27.34 48.21
N ALA A 4 17.65 -27.98 47.43
CA ALA A 4 18.64 -27.29 46.58
C ALA A 4 18.28 -27.28 45.09
N GLN A 5 17.13 -27.85 44.69
CA GLN A 5 16.70 -27.92 43.28
C GLN A 5 15.62 -26.89 42.90
N GLN A 6 15.13 -26.05 43.82
CA GLN A 6 14.12 -25.02 43.50
C GLN A 6 14.66 -23.58 43.42
N ILE A 7 15.96 -23.34 43.65
CA ILE A 7 16.55 -21.99 43.53
C ILE A 7 17.25 -21.77 42.17
N ASN A 8 17.53 -22.84 41.42
CA ASN A 8 18.30 -22.76 40.17
C ASN A 8 17.49 -22.57 38.87
N LYS A 9 16.21 -22.15 38.96
CA LYS A 9 15.38 -21.77 37.79
C LYS A 9 14.99 -20.29 37.73
N ARG A 10 15.58 -19.43 38.57
CA ARG A 10 15.31 -17.97 38.58
C ARG A 10 16.52 -17.07 38.28
N LEU A 11 17.60 -17.61 37.71
CA LEU A 11 18.84 -16.85 37.47
C LEU A 11 19.39 -16.94 36.03
N THR A 12 18.51 -16.83 35.02
CA THR A 12 18.92 -16.61 33.61
C THR A 12 18.09 -15.54 32.91
N ALA A 13 17.75 -14.46 33.63
CA ALA A 13 17.14 -13.27 33.04
C ALA A 13 17.51 -12.00 33.84
N SER A 14 18.79 -11.66 33.96
CA SER A 14 19.18 -10.36 34.56
C SER A 14 20.64 -9.89 34.29
N SER A 15 21.28 -10.29 33.18
CA SER A 15 22.68 -9.88 32.91
C SER A 15 22.88 -8.85 31.80
N ALA A 16 21.91 -8.63 30.90
CA ALA A 16 22.03 -7.61 29.84
C ALA A 16 21.56 -6.20 30.27
N LEU A 17 20.75 -6.09 31.32
CA LEU A 17 20.13 -4.81 31.74
C LEU A 17 20.92 -4.05 32.82
N ARG A 18 21.94 -4.66 33.46
CA ARG A 18 22.72 -4.03 34.53
C ARG A 18 24.00 -3.33 34.07
N ALA A 19 24.39 -3.48 32.79
CA ALA A 19 25.60 -2.88 32.24
C ALA A 19 25.41 -1.44 31.71
N SER A 20 24.17 -0.96 31.59
CA SER A 20 23.89 0.36 30.97
C SER A 20 23.67 1.51 31.96
N LEU A 21 23.63 1.27 33.28
CA LEU A 21 23.20 2.25 34.29
C LEU A 21 24.30 2.70 35.27
N ARG A 22 25.57 2.75 34.84
CA ARG A 22 26.66 3.37 35.62
C ARG A 22 27.59 4.21 34.75
N SER A 23 27.16 5.42 34.39
CA SER A 23 28.08 6.55 34.24
C SER A 23 27.33 7.87 34.45
N GLY A 24 27.42 8.40 35.66
CA GLY A 24 26.93 9.74 35.95
C GLY A 24 27.88 10.79 35.38
N ARG A 25 27.35 11.73 34.57
CA ARG A 25 27.89 13.09 34.42
C ARG A 25 26.78 14.07 34.02
N ARG A 26 26.92 15.29 34.55
CA ARG A 26 25.96 16.41 34.58
C ARG A 26 25.60 17.00 33.20
N ILE A 27 24.44 17.65 33.23
CA ILE A 27 23.64 18.34 32.19
C ILE A 27 24.34 19.56 31.56
N GLN A 28 24.20 19.72 30.23
CA GLN A 28 23.88 21.00 29.57
C GLN A 28 22.83 20.72 28.46
N PRO A 29 21.84 21.60 28.21
CA PRO A 29 20.73 21.30 27.32
C PRO A 29 21.12 21.65 25.87
N TYR A 30 21.13 20.64 25.00
CA TYR A 30 21.06 20.85 23.55
C TYR A 30 19.84 20.09 23.05
N SER A 31 18.93 20.79 22.38
CA SER A 31 17.79 20.20 21.67
C SER A 31 18.20 19.88 20.23
N PRO A 32 18.30 18.61 19.83
CA PRO A 32 18.22 18.25 18.43
C PRO A 32 16.78 17.85 18.09
N ARG A 33 16.17 18.58 17.15
CA ARG A 33 15.02 18.08 16.38
C ARG A 33 15.40 16.73 15.75
N PRO A 34 14.56 15.69 15.81
CA PRO A 34 14.85 14.46 15.09
C PRO A 34 14.67 14.71 13.58
N LYS A 35 15.79 14.73 12.86
CA LYS A 35 15.84 14.49 11.41
C LYS A 35 16.05 12.98 11.21
N GLY A 36 14.96 12.23 11.35
CA GLY A 36 14.91 10.81 11.03
C GLY A 36 13.53 10.54 10.46
N GLY A 37 13.43 10.45 9.13
CA GLY A 37 12.19 10.13 8.45
C GLY A 37 11.86 8.66 8.69
N GLY A 38 11.17 8.38 9.80
CA GLY A 38 10.39 7.16 9.91
C GLY A 38 9.29 7.23 8.87
N VAL A 39 9.28 6.27 7.93
CA VAL A 39 8.20 6.14 6.95
C VAL A 39 6.93 5.83 7.75
N SER A 40 6.01 6.80 7.77
CA SER A 40 4.71 6.62 8.40
C SER A 40 3.88 5.69 7.54
N PHE A 41 3.40 4.58 8.12
CA PHE A 41 2.44 3.66 7.52
C PHE A 41 1.15 4.37 7.06
N PHE A 42 0.89 5.58 7.57
CA PHE A 42 -0.22 6.44 7.19
C PHE A 42 0.28 7.77 6.61
N ASP A 43 0.02 8.01 5.32
CA ASP A 43 0.20 9.34 4.73
C ASP A 43 -0.99 10.24 5.12
N LEU A 44 -1.04 10.60 6.40
CA LEU A 44 -1.97 11.61 6.92
C LEU A 44 -1.70 13.00 6.28
N GLY A 45 -0.55 13.19 5.63
CA GLY A 45 -0.24 14.40 4.87
C GLY A 45 -1.25 14.64 3.76
N LYS A 46 -1.79 13.58 3.14
CA LYS A 46 -2.84 13.70 2.12
C LYS A 46 -4.18 14.19 2.65
N LEU A 47 -4.46 14.04 3.95
CA LEU A 47 -5.64 14.66 4.56
C LEU A 47 -5.56 16.20 4.52
N ASN A 48 -4.34 16.74 4.40
CA ASN A 48 -4.04 18.17 4.35
C ASN A 48 -3.87 18.71 2.91
N GLU A 49 -3.99 17.88 1.87
CA GLU A 49 -4.02 18.35 0.47
C GLU A 49 -5.18 19.32 0.21
N ASN A 50 -6.20 19.31 1.08
CA ASN A 50 -7.18 20.38 1.15
C ASN A 50 -6.88 21.28 2.36
N PRO A 51 -6.19 22.43 2.16
CA PRO A 51 -5.80 23.34 3.24
C PRO A 51 -7.00 23.96 3.99
N ARG A 52 -8.24 23.67 3.55
CA ARG A 52 -9.48 24.06 4.24
C ARG A 52 -9.86 23.13 5.39
N LYS A 53 -9.26 21.94 5.49
CA LYS A 53 -9.54 21.01 6.60
C LYS A 53 -8.71 21.40 7.81
N SER A 54 -9.32 22.09 8.75
CA SER A 54 -8.66 22.53 9.97
C SER A 54 -8.87 21.60 11.16
N MET A 55 -9.80 20.65 11.08
CA MET A 55 -10.10 19.71 12.17
C MET A 55 -9.97 18.26 11.69
N LEU A 56 -9.63 17.37 12.61
CA LEU A 56 -9.56 15.93 12.37
C LEU A 56 -10.34 15.19 13.45
N GLN A 57 -11.24 14.32 13.05
CA GLN A 57 -11.91 13.37 13.92
C GLN A 57 -11.45 11.96 13.58
N VAL A 58 -10.96 11.24 14.57
CA VAL A 58 -10.44 9.87 14.42
C VAL A 58 -11.25 8.92 15.30
N ALA A 59 -11.89 7.92 14.71
CA ALA A 59 -12.49 6.82 15.46
C ALA A 59 -11.58 5.60 15.35
N LEU A 60 -11.10 5.10 16.50
CA LEU A 60 -10.38 3.85 16.63
C LEU A 60 -11.39 2.75 16.91
N LEU A 61 -11.68 1.90 15.93
CA LEU A 61 -12.52 0.73 16.06
C LEU A 61 -11.62 -0.49 16.30
N ILE A 62 -11.56 -0.97 17.53
CA ILE A 62 -10.60 -1.95 18.01
C ILE A 62 -11.30 -3.28 18.28
N ASP A 63 -10.72 -4.34 17.77
CA ASP A 63 -11.03 -5.71 18.11
C ASP A 63 -10.67 -6.02 19.57
N GLY A 64 -11.68 -6.36 20.36
CA GLY A 64 -11.54 -6.70 21.76
C GLY A 64 -11.67 -8.20 22.04
N THR A 65 -11.62 -9.07 21.03
CA THR A 65 -11.76 -10.53 21.21
C THR A 65 -10.50 -11.16 21.81
N SER A 66 -10.59 -12.44 22.15
CA SER A 66 -9.46 -13.22 22.68
C SER A 66 -8.41 -13.56 21.61
N SER A 67 -8.77 -13.57 20.31
CA SER A 67 -7.84 -13.95 19.22
C SER A 67 -6.68 -12.96 19.09
N MET A 68 -6.93 -11.68 19.40
CA MET A 68 -5.93 -10.64 19.51
C MET A 68 -4.81 -10.94 20.53
N GLY A 69 -4.96 -11.96 21.38
CA GLY A 69 -3.90 -12.66 22.09
C GLY A 69 -2.80 -11.77 22.70
N SER A 70 -1.54 -12.10 22.42
CA SER A 70 -0.36 -11.34 22.85
C SER A 70 -0.27 -9.96 22.20
N ASP A 71 -0.75 -9.82 20.97
CA ASP A 71 -0.63 -8.62 20.14
C ASP A 71 -1.33 -7.43 20.79
N PHE A 72 -2.34 -7.69 21.61
CA PHE A 72 -3.15 -6.64 22.21
C PHE A 72 -2.37 -5.69 23.13
N SER A 73 -1.32 -6.15 23.80
CA SER A 73 -0.46 -5.27 24.61
C SER A 73 0.42 -4.37 23.74
N GLU A 74 0.91 -4.91 22.62
CA GLU A 74 1.72 -4.18 21.64
C GLU A 74 0.85 -3.17 20.90
N LEU A 75 -0.34 -3.58 20.45
CA LEU A 75 -1.34 -2.73 19.84
C LEU A 75 -1.68 -1.51 20.70
N LYS A 76 -1.87 -1.68 22.01
CA LYS A 76 -2.12 -0.54 22.91
C LYS A 76 -0.99 0.48 22.85
N ASN A 77 0.26 0.03 22.85
CA ASN A 77 1.42 0.92 22.76
C ASN A 77 1.48 1.60 21.40
N GLU A 78 1.25 0.87 20.31
CA GLU A 78 1.24 1.40 18.95
C GLU A 78 0.15 2.45 18.75
N LEU A 79 -1.07 2.21 19.24
CA LEU A 79 -2.16 3.19 19.18
C LEU A 79 -1.81 4.47 19.94
N LEU A 80 -1.13 4.36 21.10
CA LEU A 80 -0.68 5.52 21.85
C LEU A 80 0.42 6.30 21.12
N GLU A 81 1.38 5.61 20.50
CA GLU A 81 2.41 6.25 19.68
C GLU A 81 1.82 6.89 18.42
N PHE A 82 0.86 6.21 17.77
CA PHE A 82 0.10 6.76 16.66
C PHE A 82 -0.57 8.08 17.06
N LEU A 83 -1.35 8.09 18.15
CA LEU A 83 -2.02 9.30 18.64
C LEU A 83 -1.05 10.45 18.95
N LYS A 84 0.14 10.16 19.48
CA LYS A 84 1.20 11.16 19.67
C LYS A 84 1.75 11.71 18.35
N ALA A 85 1.81 10.88 17.31
CA ALA A 85 2.37 11.24 16.01
C ALA A 85 1.39 12.01 15.10
N ILE A 86 0.07 11.80 15.24
CA ILE A 86 -0.95 12.42 14.38
C ILE A 86 -0.75 13.94 14.19
N PRO A 87 -0.54 14.76 15.24
CA PRO A 87 -0.43 16.21 15.05
C PRO A 87 0.72 16.60 14.12
N THR A 88 1.86 15.92 14.27
CA THR A 88 3.06 16.17 13.46
C THR A 88 2.86 15.68 12.03
N GLN A 89 2.31 14.48 11.84
CA GLN A 89 2.17 13.87 10.52
C GLN A 89 1.06 14.50 9.67
N SER A 90 -0.06 14.87 10.29
CA SER A 90 -1.18 15.53 9.61
C SER A 90 -0.96 17.03 9.40
N GLY A 91 -0.07 17.65 10.18
CA GLY A 91 0.06 19.12 10.26
C GLY A 91 -1.10 19.80 10.99
N ILE A 92 -2.03 19.04 11.57
CA ILE A 92 -3.17 19.55 12.33
C ILE A 92 -2.78 19.66 13.80
N ARG A 93 -3.04 20.82 14.42
CA ARG A 93 -2.72 21.03 15.83
C ARG A 93 -3.56 20.13 16.73
N SER A 94 -3.00 19.68 17.86
CA SER A 94 -3.67 18.74 18.77
C SER A 94 -5.00 19.24 19.34
N GLU A 95 -5.20 20.56 19.51
CA GLU A 95 -6.50 21.13 19.90
C GLU A 95 -7.61 20.98 18.85
N LYS A 96 -7.28 20.54 17.64
CA LYS A 96 -8.23 20.32 16.54
C LYS A 96 -8.36 18.85 16.16
N ILE A 97 -7.85 17.96 17.01
CA ILE A 97 -7.92 16.52 16.82
C ILE A 97 -8.81 15.95 17.92
N ASP A 98 -9.93 15.37 17.53
CA ASP A 98 -10.81 14.65 18.45
C ASP A 98 -10.75 13.15 18.16
N VAL A 99 -10.75 12.34 19.22
CA VAL A 99 -10.58 10.88 19.16
C VAL A 99 -11.76 10.16 19.81
N ALA A 100 -12.31 9.16 19.13
CA ALA A 100 -13.28 8.23 19.66
C ALA A 100 -12.67 6.83 19.70
N ILE A 101 -12.98 6.04 20.72
CA ILE A 101 -12.54 4.65 20.84
C ILE A 101 -13.77 3.77 20.97
N VAL A 102 -13.91 2.84 20.03
CA VAL A 102 -15.00 1.87 19.95
C VAL A 102 -14.36 0.50 19.99
N VAL A 103 -14.83 -0.36 20.88
CA VAL A 103 -14.35 -1.73 20.98
C VAL A 103 -15.48 -2.64 20.54
N TYR A 104 -15.22 -3.51 19.57
CA TYR A 104 -16.17 -4.54 19.16
C TYR A 104 -15.68 -5.90 19.66
N ARG A 105 -16.63 -6.76 20.01
CA ARG A 105 -16.40 -8.10 20.56
C ARG A 105 -17.41 -9.07 19.98
N ASP A 106 -17.18 -10.36 20.22
CA ASP A 106 -18.16 -11.35 19.86
C ASP A 106 -19.28 -11.47 20.90
N TRP A 107 -20.29 -12.27 20.58
CA TRP A 107 -21.35 -12.61 21.52
C TRP A 107 -20.78 -13.53 22.58
N LEU A 108 -20.63 -12.99 23.78
CA LEU A 108 -20.75 -13.78 24.99
C LEU A 108 -22.11 -13.50 25.60
N ASP A 109 -23.07 -14.40 25.29
CA ASP A 109 -24.26 -14.60 26.11
C ASP A 109 -23.85 -15.36 27.39
N ASP A 110 -22.94 -14.78 28.17
CA ASP A 110 -22.89 -15.18 29.57
C ASP A 110 -24.15 -14.60 30.20
N LYS A 111 -25.17 -15.45 30.34
CA LYS A 111 -26.46 -15.14 30.97
C LYS A 111 -26.32 -14.52 32.36
N ASN A 112 -25.13 -14.59 32.98
CA ASN A 112 -24.80 -13.95 34.25
C ASN A 112 -23.97 -12.66 34.11
N SER A 113 -23.40 -12.36 32.95
CA SER A 113 -22.73 -11.09 32.63
C SER A 113 -23.72 -10.10 32.02
N LEU A 114 -24.35 -9.32 32.89
CA LEU A 114 -25.25 -8.22 32.58
C LEU A 114 -24.64 -7.08 31.71
N ARG A 115 -23.44 -7.19 31.12
CA ARG A 115 -22.65 -5.99 30.79
C ARG A 115 -21.82 -5.87 29.51
N SER A 116 -21.63 -6.86 28.64
CA SER A 116 -20.89 -6.59 27.39
C SER A 116 -21.82 -6.55 26.18
N SER A 117 -22.33 -5.35 25.86
CA SER A 117 -22.80 -5.07 24.50
C SER A 117 -21.71 -5.49 23.50
N PRO A 118 -22.03 -6.14 22.37
CA PRO A 118 -21.04 -6.58 21.36
C PRO A 118 -20.27 -5.40 20.76
N VAL A 119 -20.74 -4.18 20.99
CA VAL A 119 -19.97 -2.97 20.77
C VAL A 119 -20.03 -2.11 22.04
N GLU A 120 -18.86 -1.78 22.57
CA GLU A 120 -18.69 -0.92 23.74
C GLU A 120 -18.02 0.40 23.32
N PHE A 121 -18.60 1.51 23.76
CA PHE A 121 -17.91 2.79 23.72
C PHE A 121 -16.99 2.84 24.93
N ALA A 122 -15.68 2.77 24.72
CA ALA A 122 -14.73 2.54 25.81
C ALA A 122 -14.56 3.74 26.76
N SER A 123 -15.19 4.89 26.47
CA SER A 123 -15.14 6.06 27.33
C SER A 123 -16.32 6.04 28.33
N ASN A 124 -16.02 6.04 29.63
CA ASN A 124 -16.97 6.29 30.73
C ASN A 124 -17.51 7.73 30.77
N VAL A 125 -17.34 8.49 29.69
CA VAL A 125 -17.80 9.87 29.62
C VAL A 125 -19.31 9.85 29.45
N ASN A 126 -20.03 10.54 30.36
CA ASN A 126 -21.50 10.59 30.45
C ASN A 126 -22.20 10.46 29.09
N GLU A 127 -23.30 9.71 29.00
CA GLU A 127 -24.01 9.43 27.74
C GLU A 127 -24.39 10.69 26.93
N SER A 128 -24.52 11.85 27.58
CA SER A 128 -24.70 13.17 26.95
C SER A 128 -23.57 13.56 25.99
N SER A 129 -22.41 12.92 26.13
CA SER A 129 -21.14 13.19 25.47
C SER A 129 -20.70 12.10 24.49
N ARG A 130 -21.56 11.11 24.15
CA ARG A 130 -21.33 10.09 23.10
C ARG A 130 -20.66 10.72 21.86
N GLY A 131 -19.34 10.71 21.84
CA GLY A 131 -18.62 11.76 21.13
C GLY A 131 -17.12 11.71 21.38
N PHE A 132 -16.42 12.43 20.53
CA PHE A 132 -14.98 12.43 20.48
C PHE A 132 -14.37 13.20 21.65
N LEU A 133 -13.22 12.74 22.12
CA LEU A 133 -12.40 13.37 23.13
C LEU A 133 -11.33 14.21 22.45
N SER A 134 -11.25 15.50 22.79
CA SER A 134 -10.13 16.35 22.36
C SER A 134 -8.81 15.72 22.81
N LEU A 135 -7.91 15.48 21.85
CA LEU A 135 -6.61 14.87 22.09
C LEU A 135 -5.73 15.75 22.99
N LYS A 136 -5.88 17.07 22.90
CA LYS A 136 -5.16 18.04 23.74
C LYS A 136 -5.69 18.08 25.16
N ASP A 137 -7.01 18.08 25.33
CA ASP A 137 -7.64 18.33 26.64
C ASP A 137 -7.83 17.04 27.45
N ASN A 138 -7.82 15.87 26.78
CA ASN A 138 -8.10 14.57 27.40
C ASN A 138 -7.03 13.49 27.12
N PRO A 139 -5.71 13.79 27.07
CA PRO A 139 -4.70 12.79 26.69
C PRO A 139 -4.62 11.63 27.69
N ASP A 140 -4.75 11.90 28.98
CA ASP A 140 -4.71 10.87 30.02
C ASP A 140 -5.97 10.01 30.04
N THR A 141 -7.14 10.61 29.80
CA THR A 141 -8.40 9.88 29.63
C THR A 141 -8.31 8.92 28.46
N ILE A 142 -7.85 9.39 27.30
CA ILE A 142 -7.65 8.56 26.10
C ILE A 142 -6.68 7.42 26.40
N ARG A 143 -5.55 7.71 27.05
CA ARG A 143 -4.58 6.68 27.45
C ARG A 143 -5.17 5.64 28.39
N ASN A 144 -5.90 6.09 29.40
CA ASN A 144 -6.55 5.21 30.37
C ASN A 144 -7.63 4.34 29.73
N VAL A 145 -8.37 4.89 28.76
CA VAL A 145 -9.34 4.13 27.97
C VAL A 145 -8.64 3.03 27.17
N ILE A 146 -7.59 3.35 26.40
CA ILE A 146 -6.82 2.37 25.62
C ILE A 146 -6.22 1.29 26.53
N ASN A 147 -5.59 1.69 27.63
CA ASN A 147 -4.98 0.74 28.58
C ASN A 147 -6.04 -0.12 29.28
N GLY A 148 -7.22 0.44 29.54
CA GLY A 148 -8.34 -0.19 30.21
C GLY A 148 -9.15 -1.14 29.33
N ILE A 149 -8.94 -1.17 28.00
CA ILE A 149 -9.62 -2.14 27.15
C ILE A 149 -9.23 -3.54 27.62
N LYS A 150 -10.24 -4.36 27.94
CA LYS A 150 -10.07 -5.77 28.29
C LYS A 150 -10.39 -6.63 27.08
N GLN A 151 -9.54 -7.63 26.83
CA GLN A 151 -9.89 -8.70 25.91
C GLN A 151 -11.04 -9.52 26.49
N GLU A 152 -11.88 -9.99 25.59
CA GLU A 152 -12.81 -11.06 25.87
C GLU A 152 -12.04 -12.34 26.25
N THR A 153 -12.60 -13.12 27.17
CA THR A 153 -12.13 -14.47 27.48
C THR A 153 -13.11 -15.44 26.85
N ASP A 154 -12.64 -16.23 25.88
CA ASP A 154 -13.35 -17.32 25.22
C ASP A 154 -14.44 -16.90 24.20
N GLY A 155 -14.02 -16.63 22.96
CA GLY A 155 -14.92 -16.41 21.81
C GLY A 155 -15.17 -17.68 20.97
N PRO A 156 -16.39 -17.91 20.45
CA PRO A 156 -16.76 -19.17 19.78
C PRO A 156 -16.35 -19.30 18.31
N GLY A 157 -15.75 -18.28 17.69
CA GLY A 157 -15.48 -18.28 16.25
C GLY A 157 -14.24 -17.49 15.84
N ALA A 158 -13.68 -17.88 14.70
CA ALA A 158 -12.65 -17.11 14.01
C ALA A 158 -13.20 -15.90 13.22
N PRO A 159 -14.47 -15.85 12.80
CA PRO A 159 -15.07 -14.60 12.29
C PRO A 159 -15.71 -13.78 13.42
N GLU A 160 -15.68 -12.46 13.28
CA GLU A 160 -16.06 -11.50 14.30
C GLU A 160 -17.20 -10.56 13.85
N GLN A 161 -17.75 -9.79 14.79
CA GLN A 161 -18.79 -8.77 14.54
C GLN A 161 -18.25 -7.39 14.15
N VAL A 162 -17.21 -7.33 13.32
CA VAL A 162 -16.62 -6.07 12.83
C VAL A 162 -17.70 -5.16 12.20
N ASP A 163 -18.66 -5.76 11.51
CA ASP A 163 -19.76 -5.05 10.84
C ASP A 163 -20.63 -4.23 11.81
N ARG A 164 -20.85 -4.73 13.03
CA ARG A 164 -21.58 -4.03 14.08
C ARG A 164 -20.77 -2.91 14.68
N GLY A 165 -19.47 -3.13 14.88
CA GLY A 165 -18.53 -2.10 15.29
C GLY A 165 -18.53 -0.92 14.32
N ILE A 166 -18.47 -1.22 13.01
CA ILE A 166 -18.54 -0.22 11.94
C ILE A 166 -19.90 0.49 11.98
N TYR A 167 -21.02 -0.25 12.00
CA TYR A 167 -22.35 0.35 12.01
C TYR A 167 -22.56 1.27 13.22
N PHE A 168 -22.14 0.83 14.41
CA PHE A 168 -22.19 1.65 15.62
C PHE A 168 -21.36 2.92 15.43
N THR A 169 -20.14 2.79 14.94
CA THR A 169 -19.24 3.93 14.71
C THR A 169 -19.85 4.96 13.75
N LEU A 170 -20.51 4.50 12.68
CA LEU A 170 -21.14 5.37 11.67
C LEU A 170 -22.44 6.03 12.15
N THR A 171 -23.24 5.33 12.97
CA THR A 171 -24.60 5.77 13.32
C THR A 171 -24.73 6.36 14.73
N ARG A 172 -23.81 6.04 15.64
CA ARG A 172 -23.88 6.44 17.05
C ARG A 172 -22.87 7.52 17.43
N LEU A 173 -21.71 7.60 16.77
CA LEU A 173 -20.77 8.69 17.02
C LEU A 173 -21.28 10.00 16.39
N ARG A 174 -21.10 11.10 17.13
CA ARG A 174 -21.45 12.45 16.68
C ARG A 174 -20.37 13.05 15.79
N TRP A 175 -20.21 12.49 14.58
CA TRP A 175 -19.31 13.04 13.58
C TRP A 175 -19.67 14.50 13.25
N SER A 176 -18.68 15.38 13.27
CA SER A 176 -18.80 16.79 12.90
C SER A 176 -19.32 16.88 11.48
N ARG A 177 -20.41 17.59 11.24
CA ARG A 177 -20.95 17.82 9.88
C ARG A 177 -20.19 18.91 9.10
N SER A 178 -19.21 19.56 9.73
CA SER A 178 -18.42 20.61 9.09
C SER A 178 -17.60 20.06 7.92
N ARG A 179 -17.57 20.81 6.81
CA ARG A 179 -16.70 20.51 5.66
C ARG A 179 -15.22 20.76 5.97
N GLN A 180 -14.92 21.45 7.08
CA GLN A 180 -13.55 21.68 7.55
C GLN A 180 -13.02 20.53 8.41
N SER A 181 -13.84 19.51 8.69
CA SER A 181 -13.42 18.34 9.45
C SER A 181 -13.05 17.19 8.50
N ALA A 182 -11.80 16.74 8.58
CA ALA A 182 -11.43 15.40 8.14
C ALA A 182 -12.02 14.38 9.11
N ARG A 183 -12.58 13.30 8.59
CA ARG A 183 -13.15 12.21 9.39
C ARG A 183 -12.48 10.92 8.98
N VAL A 184 -11.93 10.21 9.96
CA VAL A 184 -11.14 9.00 9.75
C VAL A 184 -11.65 7.93 10.71
N MET A 185 -11.95 6.75 10.20
CA MET A 185 -12.20 5.56 10.99
C MET A 185 -11.06 4.57 10.73
N LEU A 186 -10.39 4.15 11.80
CA LEU A 186 -9.33 3.16 11.77
C LEU A 186 -9.87 1.88 12.41
N ILE A 187 -10.01 0.83 11.63
CA ILE A 187 -10.45 -0.49 12.07
C ILE A 187 -9.21 -1.32 12.34
N VAL A 188 -9.12 -1.96 13.51
CA VAL A 188 -8.00 -2.80 13.90
C VAL A 188 -8.53 -4.12 14.40
N GLY A 189 -8.10 -5.24 13.80
CA GLY A 189 -8.46 -6.59 14.24
C GLY A 189 -7.67 -7.67 13.50
N ASP A 190 -7.81 -8.92 13.94
CA ASP A 190 -7.07 -10.06 13.35
C ASP A 190 -7.93 -10.98 12.46
N SER A 191 -9.24 -10.74 12.47
CA SER A 191 -10.22 -11.69 11.95
C SER A 191 -11.22 -11.09 10.95
N SER A 192 -11.83 -11.95 10.12
CA SER A 192 -12.87 -11.54 9.15
C SER A 192 -14.16 -11.16 9.86
N PRO A 193 -15.03 -10.34 9.24
CA PRO A 193 -16.42 -10.33 9.66
C PRO A 193 -17.10 -11.67 9.33
N TRP A 194 -18.19 -11.99 10.02
CA TRP A 194 -19.09 -13.07 9.63
C TRP A 194 -19.57 -12.96 8.16
N SER A 195 -19.88 -14.10 7.53
CA SER A 195 -20.42 -14.13 6.16
C SER A 195 -21.76 -13.39 6.05
N GLU A 196 -22.01 -12.69 4.93
CA GLU A 196 -23.30 -12.05 4.66
C GLU A 196 -24.47 -13.03 4.62
N ALA A 197 -24.20 -14.31 4.30
CA ALA A 197 -25.21 -15.36 4.35
C ALA A 197 -25.86 -15.47 5.74
N TYR A 198 -25.14 -15.07 6.79
CA TYR A 198 -25.61 -15.20 8.16
C TYR A 198 -26.46 -14.02 8.65
N ILE A 199 -26.71 -13.00 7.82
CA ILE A 199 -27.62 -11.87 8.14
C ILE A 199 -29.04 -12.36 8.48
N LYS A 200 -29.51 -13.40 7.79
CA LYS A 200 -30.89 -13.90 7.94
C LYS A 200 -30.99 -15.18 8.77
N SER A 201 -29.90 -15.93 8.89
CA SER A 201 -29.90 -17.22 9.56
C SER A 201 -28.49 -17.59 10.03
N SER A 202 -28.32 -17.81 11.32
CA SER A 202 -27.10 -18.39 11.90
C SER A 202 -27.09 -19.91 11.65
N PRO A 203 -25.95 -20.52 11.28
CA PRO A 203 -25.82 -21.98 11.21
C PRO A 203 -26.20 -22.63 12.54
N SER A 204 -26.74 -23.84 12.48
CA SER A 204 -27.20 -24.56 13.68
C SER A 204 -26.11 -24.70 14.75
N GLU A 205 -24.86 -24.90 14.34
CA GLU A 205 -23.71 -25.03 15.24
C GLU A 205 -23.41 -23.76 16.04
N PHE A 206 -23.82 -22.58 15.55
CA PHE A 206 -23.59 -21.30 16.23
C PHE A 206 -24.82 -20.75 16.97
N LYS A 207 -25.99 -21.40 16.84
CA LYS A 207 -27.22 -20.98 17.54
C LYS A 207 -27.10 -21.07 19.07
N GLN A 208 -26.26 -21.99 19.57
CA GLN A 208 -26.02 -22.10 21.02
C GLN A 208 -25.29 -20.88 21.61
N PHE A 209 -24.51 -20.17 20.78
CA PHE A 209 -23.72 -19.00 21.21
C PHE A 209 -24.44 -17.68 20.91
N SER A 210 -25.08 -17.59 19.74
CA SER A 210 -25.74 -16.36 19.28
C SER A 210 -27.22 -16.26 19.68
N GLY A 211 -27.80 -17.35 20.19
CA GLY A 211 -29.23 -17.47 20.44
C GLY A 211 -30.04 -17.35 19.14
N GLU A 212 -31.04 -16.48 19.16
CA GLU A 212 -31.81 -16.10 17.95
C GLU A 212 -31.15 -14.96 17.16
N THR A 213 -30.03 -14.43 17.63
CA THR A 213 -29.37 -13.29 17.01
C THR A 213 -28.59 -13.73 15.77
N SER A 214 -28.75 -13.00 14.68
CA SER A 214 -27.95 -13.20 13.47
C SER A 214 -26.46 -12.92 13.74
N LEU A 215 -25.59 -13.83 13.27
CA LEU A 215 -24.13 -13.69 13.36
C LEU A 215 -23.57 -12.46 12.60
N ARG A 216 -24.33 -11.90 11.66
CA ARG A 216 -23.95 -10.69 10.95
C ARG A 216 -25.04 -9.65 11.08
N GLY A 217 -24.76 -8.54 11.76
CA GLY A 217 -25.74 -7.49 11.96
C GLY A 217 -26.10 -6.74 10.68
N HIS A 218 -25.12 -6.52 9.80
CA HIS A 218 -25.25 -5.57 8.69
C HIS A 218 -24.61 -6.05 7.38
N SER A 219 -25.31 -5.81 6.26
CA SER A 219 -24.77 -6.03 4.92
C SER A 219 -23.65 -5.04 4.58
N THR A 220 -22.66 -5.47 3.80
CA THR A 220 -21.58 -4.60 3.28
C THR A 220 -22.17 -3.44 2.49
N LYS A 221 -23.22 -3.69 1.69
CA LYS A 221 -23.92 -2.65 0.92
C LYS A 221 -24.45 -1.52 1.80
N LEU A 222 -25.03 -1.84 2.97
CA LEU A 222 -25.51 -0.84 3.92
C LEU A 222 -24.34 -0.04 4.52
N LEU A 223 -23.28 -0.72 4.96
CA LEU A 223 -22.11 -0.07 5.56
C LEU A 223 -21.42 0.87 4.58
N VAL A 224 -21.21 0.44 3.34
CA VAL A 224 -20.65 1.27 2.27
C VAL A 224 -21.50 2.52 2.02
N LYS A 225 -22.83 2.37 2.00
CA LYS A 225 -23.74 3.51 1.86
C LYS A 225 -23.55 4.49 3.01
N LEU A 226 -23.55 4.01 4.26
CA LEU A 226 -23.40 4.86 5.45
C LEU A 226 -22.06 5.61 5.47
N VAL A 227 -20.95 4.96 5.10
CA VAL A 227 -19.66 5.63 5.00
C VAL A 227 -19.67 6.74 3.94
N LYS A 228 -20.27 6.50 2.77
CA LYS A 228 -20.42 7.53 1.72
C LYS A 228 -21.26 8.72 2.21
N ASP A 229 -22.40 8.44 2.82
CA ASP A 229 -23.31 9.46 3.32
C ASP A 229 -22.68 10.30 4.44
N THR A 230 -21.78 9.70 5.23
CA THR A 230 -21.05 10.37 6.32
C THR A 230 -19.73 11.01 5.86
N GLY A 231 -19.23 10.72 4.65
CA GLY A 231 -17.96 11.26 4.14
C GLY A 231 -16.76 10.91 5.02
N ILE A 232 -16.75 9.72 5.61
CA ILE A 232 -15.68 9.21 6.47
C ILE A 232 -14.67 8.44 5.62
N ASN A 233 -13.38 8.65 5.87
CA ASN A 233 -12.31 7.84 5.28
C ASN A 233 -12.08 6.63 6.18
N VAL A 234 -12.06 5.43 5.62
CA VAL A 234 -11.96 4.18 6.37
C VAL A 234 -10.64 3.51 6.04
N TYR A 235 -9.92 3.11 7.09
CA TYR A 235 -8.68 2.36 7.00
C TYR A 235 -8.81 1.12 7.87
N ALA A 236 -8.29 -0.01 7.40
CA ALA A 236 -8.24 -1.24 8.16
C ALA A 236 -6.78 -1.65 8.36
N ILE A 237 -6.43 -1.98 9.60
CA ILE A 237 -5.15 -2.56 10.01
C ILE A 237 -5.45 -3.98 10.47
N ARG A 238 -4.68 -4.91 9.93
CA ARG A 238 -4.78 -6.32 10.30
C ARG A 238 -3.63 -6.70 11.23
N SER A 239 -3.92 -7.41 12.32
CA SER A 239 -2.89 -8.04 13.15
C SER A 239 -2.38 -9.32 12.49
N GLU A 240 -1.08 -9.58 12.57
CA GLU A 240 -0.43 -10.76 11.94
C GLU A 240 -0.52 -12.05 12.79
N SER A 241 -1.06 -12.01 14.02
CA SER A 241 -1.07 -13.15 14.96
C SER A 241 -1.66 -14.46 14.42
N THR A 242 -2.60 -14.41 13.47
CA THR A 242 -3.32 -15.61 13.02
C THR A 242 -2.69 -16.24 11.78
N GLN A 243 -1.71 -17.13 11.99
CA GLN A 243 -1.12 -18.04 10.99
C GLN A 243 -2.09 -19.16 10.50
N GLN A 244 -3.39 -18.90 10.33
CA GLN A 244 -4.32 -19.89 9.77
C GLN A 244 -4.71 -19.56 8.32
N PRO A 245 -4.09 -20.23 7.31
CA PRO A 245 -4.18 -19.87 5.91
C PRO A 245 -5.56 -20.03 5.23
N SER A 246 -6.57 -20.63 5.87
CA SER A 246 -7.82 -21.05 5.21
C SER A 246 -8.98 -20.04 5.24
N THR A 247 -8.95 -19.02 6.11
CA THR A 247 -10.02 -18.00 6.21
C THR A 247 -9.66 -16.64 5.60
N HIS A 248 -8.42 -16.47 5.12
CA HIS A 248 -7.87 -15.18 4.70
C HIS A 248 -8.56 -14.55 3.47
N VAL A 249 -9.18 -15.35 2.60
CA VAL A 249 -9.77 -14.85 1.35
C VAL A 249 -10.98 -13.95 1.62
N ASP A 250 -11.82 -14.29 2.60
CA ASP A 250 -13.02 -13.50 2.89
C ASP A 250 -12.74 -12.24 3.73
N THR A 251 -11.72 -12.28 4.60
CA THR A 251 -11.25 -11.10 5.35
C THR A 251 -10.73 -10.02 4.42
N ASN A 252 -9.78 -10.37 3.55
CA ASN A 252 -9.18 -9.43 2.60
C ASN A 252 -10.26 -8.91 1.66
N ARG A 253 -11.12 -9.80 1.13
CA ARG A 253 -12.22 -9.41 0.24
C ARG A 253 -13.21 -8.44 0.89
N PHE A 254 -13.51 -8.55 2.18
CA PHE A 254 -14.39 -7.59 2.85
C PHE A 254 -13.73 -6.22 3.04
N PHE A 255 -12.50 -6.20 3.57
CA PHE A 255 -11.77 -4.94 3.75
C PHE A 255 -11.46 -4.28 2.40
N GLU A 256 -11.15 -5.07 1.38
CA GLU A 256 -11.04 -4.64 -0.02
C GLU A 256 -12.38 -4.13 -0.53
N GLN A 257 -13.50 -4.84 -0.38
CA GLN A 257 -14.80 -4.38 -0.86
C GLN A 257 -15.25 -3.09 -0.20
N ILE A 258 -15.01 -2.92 1.11
CA ILE A 258 -15.25 -1.66 1.80
C ILE A 258 -14.31 -0.59 1.22
N THR A 259 -13.01 -0.82 1.18
CA THR A 259 -12.03 0.17 0.68
C THR A 259 -12.26 0.56 -0.79
N ALA A 260 -12.58 -0.41 -1.65
CA ALA A 260 -12.85 -0.28 -3.08
C ALA A 260 -14.17 0.40 -3.37
N ALA A 261 -15.26 -0.05 -2.74
CA ALA A 261 -16.58 0.52 -2.97
C ALA A 261 -16.66 1.98 -2.49
N LEU A 262 -15.74 2.41 -1.63
CA LEU A 262 -15.65 3.75 -1.05
C LEU A 262 -14.77 4.73 -1.84
N ASN A 263 -14.24 4.36 -3.02
CA ASN A 263 -13.32 5.21 -3.80
C ASN A 263 -12.09 5.65 -2.97
N LEU A 264 -11.60 4.80 -2.07
CA LEU A 264 -10.43 5.07 -1.24
C LEU A 264 -9.11 4.54 -1.83
N THR A 265 -9.11 4.16 -3.11
CA THR A 265 -7.89 4.00 -3.89
C THR A 265 -8.03 4.81 -5.17
N GLN A 266 -7.02 5.63 -5.47
CA GLN A 266 -6.80 6.02 -6.86
C GLN A 266 -6.88 4.76 -7.73
N PRO A 267 -7.41 4.83 -8.96
CA PRO A 267 -7.52 3.69 -9.88
C PRO A 267 -6.21 2.93 -10.16
N SER A 268 -5.06 3.37 -9.64
CA SER A 268 -3.75 2.77 -9.84
C SER A 268 -3.30 1.78 -8.75
N LEU A 269 -4.02 1.65 -7.62
CA LEU A 269 -3.51 0.87 -6.48
C LEU A 269 -4.28 -0.41 -6.19
N HIS A 270 -5.56 -0.53 -6.57
CA HIS A 270 -6.34 -1.71 -6.21
C HIS A 270 -6.02 -2.95 -7.07
N ASP A 271 -5.56 -2.76 -8.31
CA ASP A 271 -5.05 -3.86 -9.13
C ASP A 271 -3.65 -4.35 -8.66
N HIS A 272 -3.11 -3.85 -7.54
CA HIS A 272 -1.76 -4.18 -7.04
C HIS A 272 -1.72 -4.84 -5.65
N PHE A 273 -2.78 -4.79 -4.82
CA PHE A 273 -2.65 -5.14 -3.40
C PHE A 273 -2.94 -6.60 -3.01
N SER A 274 -3.59 -7.42 -3.83
CA SER A 274 -3.73 -8.86 -3.51
C SER A 274 -2.43 -9.66 -3.73
N ASP A 275 -1.52 -9.15 -4.56
CA ASP A 275 -0.22 -9.76 -4.86
C ASP A 275 0.97 -9.00 -4.21
N LEU A 276 0.78 -7.76 -3.71
CA LEU A 276 1.82 -7.00 -2.99
C LEU A 276 2.14 -7.57 -1.60
N ASP A 277 1.20 -8.21 -0.90
CA ASP A 277 1.52 -8.91 0.36
C ASP A 277 2.45 -10.12 0.12
N GLN A 278 2.47 -10.67 -1.09
CA GLN A 278 3.51 -11.63 -1.48
C GLN A 278 4.82 -10.94 -1.86
N LEU A 279 4.82 -9.70 -2.36
CA LEU A 279 6.05 -8.90 -2.56
C LEU A 279 6.72 -8.49 -1.24
N THR A 280 5.95 -8.28 -0.17
CA THR A 280 6.50 -8.03 1.18
C THR A 280 7.13 -9.29 1.78
N LEU A 281 6.64 -10.48 1.40
CA LEU A 281 7.16 -11.78 1.84
C LEU A 281 8.26 -12.36 0.92
N ILE A 282 8.28 -11.98 -0.36
CA ILE A 282 9.41 -12.25 -1.25
C ILE A 282 10.57 -11.37 -0.79
N GLU A 283 11.74 -11.96 -0.62
CA GLU A 283 12.97 -11.31 -0.19
C GLU A 283 13.49 -10.27 -1.21
N MET A 284 12.74 -9.19 -1.51
CA MET A 284 13.37 -7.93 -1.96
C MET A 284 14.36 -7.43 -0.90
N ASN A 285 14.15 -7.81 0.36
CA ASN A 285 15.13 -7.74 1.46
C ASN A 285 16.47 -8.45 1.18
N GLY A 286 16.56 -9.29 0.14
CA GLY A 286 17.78 -9.94 -0.30
C GLY A 286 18.50 -9.26 -1.47
N ILE A 287 17.90 -8.28 -2.17
CA ILE A 287 18.64 -7.52 -3.21
C ILE A 287 19.56 -6.56 -2.48
N THR A 288 20.88 -6.78 -2.56
CA THR A 288 21.86 -5.92 -1.89
C THR A 288 22.44 -4.90 -2.85
N LYS A 289 22.93 -3.77 -2.30
CA LYS A 289 23.70 -2.79 -3.07
C LYS A 289 24.90 -3.43 -3.76
N ASP A 290 25.53 -4.41 -3.11
CA ASP A 290 26.67 -5.16 -3.64
C ASP A 290 26.27 -6.05 -4.82
N GLU A 291 25.10 -6.68 -4.77
CA GLU A 291 24.58 -7.45 -5.91
C GLU A 291 24.33 -6.55 -7.13
N ILE A 292 23.72 -5.38 -6.91
CA ILE A 292 23.50 -4.38 -7.97
C ILE A 292 24.84 -3.94 -8.57
N GLU A 293 25.82 -3.60 -7.73
CA GLU A 293 27.12 -3.11 -8.20
C GLU A 293 27.95 -4.22 -8.88
N SER A 294 27.87 -5.46 -8.37
CA SER A 294 28.48 -6.63 -9.01
C SER A 294 27.90 -6.88 -10.40
N ARG A 295 26.57 -6.86 -10.54
CA ARG A 295 25.90 -6.98 -11.85
C ARG A 295 26.24 -5.81 -12.76
N ARG A 296 26.35 -4.58 -12.24
CA ARG A 296 26.76 -3.41 -13.02
C ARG A 296 28.16 -3.59 -13.59
N LYS A 297 29.13 -4.05 -12.80
CA LYS A 297 30.50 -4.34 -13.29
C LYS A 297 30.50 -5.40 -14.39
N ILE A 298 29.72 -6.47 -14.24
CA ILE A 298 29.56 -7.51 -15.27
C ILE A 298 28.91 -6.93 -16.53
N ALA A 299 27.89 -6.08 -16.38
CA ALA A 299 27.21 -5.40 -17.48
C ALA A 299 28.15 -4.45 -18.24
N ASP A 300 28.89 -3.61 -17.54
CA ASP A 300 29.79 -2.62 -18.14
C ASP A 300 30.91 -3.29 -18.92
N SER A 301 31.46 -4.42 -18.43
CA SER A 301 32.44 -5.21 -19.18
C SER A 301 31.87 -5.77 -20.49
N LYS A 302 30.60 -6.21 -20.49
CA LYS A 302 29.91 -6.69 -21.71
C LYS A 302 29.54 -5.55 -22.68
N ILE A 303 29.15 -4.38 -22.16
CA ILE A 303 28.79 -3.21 -22.97
C ILE A 303 30.05 -2.57 -23.60
N ALA A 304 31.17 -2.52 -22.88
CA ALA A 304 32.43 -1.99 -23.39
C ALA A 304 32.89 -2.74 -24.66
N VAL A 305 32.62 -4.05 -24.75
CA VAL A 305 32.90 -4.88 -25.93
C VAL A 305 32.00 -4.54 -27.13
N ARG A 306 30.79 -4.01 -26.90
CA ARG A 306 29.79 -3.71 -27.94
C ARG A 306 29.69 -2.23 -28.34
N LYS A 307 30.27 -1.31 -27.55
CA LYS A 307 30.14 0.14 -27.72
C LYS A 307 30.82 0.73 -28.97
N ASN A 308 31.44 -0.09 -29.82
CA ASN A 308 32.05 0.37 -31.06
C ASN A 308 31.05 0.63 -32.21
N GLU A 309 29.76 0.31 -32.08
CA GLU A 309 28.84 0.35 -33.23
C GLU A 309 27.54 1.19 -33.10
N THR A 310 27.14 1.71 -31.93
CA THR A 310 25.72 2.16 -31.75
C THR A 310 25.48 3.41 -30.88
N SER A 311 26.29 4.46 -31.01
CA SER A 311 26.12 5.69 -30.19
C SER A 311 25.09 6.72 -30.70
N LYS A 312 24.57 6.63 -31.93
CA LYS A 312 23.71 7.70 -32.51
C LYS A 312 22.18 7.53 -32.32
N LEU A 313 21.68 6.34 -32.01
CA LEU A 313 20.23 6.08 -31.89
C LEU A 313 19.66 6.28 -30.47
N LEU A 314 20.52 6.32 -29.45
CA LEU A 314 20.13 6.35 -28.04
C LEU A 314 19.71 7.74 -27.52
N GLN A 315 20.21 8.81 -28.11
CA GLN A 315 19.95 10.18 -27.61
C GLN A 315 18.55 10.71 -27.96
N SER A 316 17.95 10.27 -29.07
CA SER A 316 16.67 10.78 -29.57
C SER A 316 15.46 10.31 -28.74
N SER A 317 15.53 9.12 -28.14
CA SER A 317 14.42 8.54 -27.37
C SER A 317 14.33 9.06 -25.94
N LEU A 318 15.45 9.51 -25.36
CA LEU A 318 15.52 9.93 -23.95
C LEU A 318 14.87 11.31 -23.73
N ALA A 319 14.97 12.20 -24.72
CA ALA A 319 14.44 13.56 -24.65
C ALA A 319 12.90 13.62 -24.62
N PHE A 320 12.21 12.62 -25.17
CA PHE A 320 10.74 12.61 -25.25
C PHE A 320 10.06 12.27 -23.92
N HIS A 321 10.68 11.45 -23.06
CA HIS A 321 10.07 11.01 -21.80
C HIS A 321 10.16 12.02 -20.66
N GLN A 322 10.99 13.06 -20.77
CA GLN A 322 11.20 14.03 -19.68
C GLN A 322 10.20 15.21 -19.68
N GLN A 323 9.26 15.29 -20.62
CA GLN A 323 8.61 16.57 -20.94
C GLN A 323 7.07 16.61 -20.90
N THR A 324 6.40 15.67 -20.22
CA THR A 324 4.92 15.68 -20.09
C THR A 324 4.47 15.71 -18.63
N GLU A 325 4.23 16.91 -18.09
CA GLU A 325 3.42 17.14 -16.89
C GLU A 325 2.47 18.35 -17.10
N ILE A 326 1.27 18.25 -16.50
CA ILE A 326 0.15 19.21 -16.37
C ILE A 326 -0.99 19.05 -17.40
N ASP A 327 -2.22 18.90 -16.89
CA ASP A 327 -3.46 18.42 -17.56
C ASP A 327 -3.93 19.16 -18.82
N ASP A 328 -3.48 20.40 -19.04
CA ASP A 328 -3.79 21.15 -20.28
C ASP A 328 -2.87 20.75 -21.46
N ASP A 329 -1.80 19.99 -21.17
CA ASP A 329 -0.82 19.51 -22.14
C ASP A 329 -1.08 18.06 -22.59
N VAL A 330 -1.81 17.25 -21.79
CA VAL A 330 -2.08 15.84 -22.14
C VAL A 330 -2.89 15.75 -23.44
N SER A 331 -3.88 16.60 -23.63
CA SER A 331 -4.66 16.65 -24.88
C SER A 331 -3.82 17.09 -26.08
N LYS A 332 -2.87 18.02 -25.90
CA LYS A 332 -1.94 18.47 -26.95
C LYS A 332 -0.91 17.40 -27.27
N ALA A 333 -0.37 16.71 -26.26
CA ALA A 333 0.54 15.58 -26.39
C ALA A 333 -0.13 14.42 -27.14
N ILE A 334 -1.36 14.07 -26.78
CA ILE A 334 -2.18 13.08 -27.50
C ILE A 334 -2.35 13.50 -28.97
N LYS A 335 -2.66 14.76 -29.26
CA LYS A 335 -2.81 15.24 -30.64
C LYS A 335 -1.50 15.17 -31.45
N ARG A 336 -0.36 15.50 -30.82
CA ARG A 336 0.98 15.37 -31.43
C ARG A 336 1.29 13.90 -31.73
N LEU A 337 1.06 13.02 -30.77
CA LEU A 337 1.25 11.58 -30.92
C LEU A 337 0.32 10.98 -31.98
N GLN A 338 -0.93 11.42 -32.07
CA GLN A 338 -1.87 11.02 -33.13
C GLN A 338 -1.33 11.40 -34.52
N THR A 339 -0.78 12.61 -34.65
CA THR A 339 -0.16 13.06 -35.92
C THR A 339 1.07 12.22 -36.26
N ALA A 340 1.94 11.97 -35.28
CA ALA A 340 3.14 11.14 -35.47
C ALA A 340 2.80 9.67 -35.79
N ALA A 341 1.73 9.12 -35.21
CA ALA A 341 1.27 7.76 -35.45
C ALA A 341 0.67 7.53 -36.86
N GLN A 342 0.55 8.57 -37.68
CA GLN A 342 0.16 8.48 -39.09
C GLN A 342 1.35 8.37 -40.05
N GLY A 343 2.59 8.60 -39.58
CA GLY A 343 3.80 8.53 -40.40
C GLY A 343 4.28 7.11 -40.72
N ARG A 344 5.34 7.00 -41.56
CA ARG A 344 5.97 5.71 -41.88
C ARG A 344 6.65 5.04 -40.68
N ASP A 345 7.20 5.83 -39.76
CA ASP A 345 7.87 5.35 -38.53
C ASP A 345 6.94 5.44 -37.29
N ALA A 346 5.66 5.14 -37.49
CA ALA A 346 4.60 5.37 -36.52
C ALA A 346 4.60 4.42 -35.31
N SER A 347 5.38 3.33 -35.31
CA SER A 347 5.27 2.28 -34.29
C SER A 347 5.55 2.79 -32.87
N LEU A 348 6.61 3.59 -32.68
CA LEU A 348 6.94 4.14 -31.36
C LEU A 348 5.88 5.16 -30.88
N ALA A 349 5.43 6.04 -31.77
CA ALA A 349 4.37 7.00 -31.48
C ALA A 349 3.04 6.28 -31.15
N THR A 350 2.76 5.16 -31.81
CA THR A 350 1.60 4.31 -31.55
C THR A 350 1.67 3.71 -30.14
N ILE A 351 2.84 3.19 -29.74
CA ILE A 351 3.04 2.64 -28.38
C ILE A 351 2.78 3.73 -27.33
N GLN A 352 3.42 4.90 -27.48
CA GLN A 352 3.27 6.02 -26.56
C GLN A 352 1.84 6.55 -26.50
N LEU A 353 1.16 6.64 -27.64
CA LEU A 353 -0.25 7.04 -27.71
C LEU A 353 -1.16 6.02 -27.05
N SER A 354 -0.93 4.73 -27.28
CA SER A 354 -1.74 3.66 -26.68
C SER A 354 -1.63 3.69 -25.15
N ASP A 355 -0.43 3.88 -24.60
CA ASP A 355 -0.22 4.02 -23.15
C ASP A 355 -0.97 5.25 -22.60
N ALA A 356 -0.86 6.41 -23.27
CA ALA A 356 -1.59 7.62 -22.86
C ALA A 356 -3.12 7.42 -22.89
N LEU A 357 -3.65 6.70 -23.89
CA LEU A 357 -5.07 6.38 -23.98
C LEU A 357 -5.52 5.43 -22.87
N TYR A 358 -4.71 4.44 -22.48
CA TYR A 358 -5.00 3.59 -21.32
C TYR A 358 -5.07 4.39 -20.02
N ARG A 359 -4.09 5.27 -19.78
CA ARG A 359 -4.01 6.10 -18.57
C ARG A 359 -5.19 7.06 -18.45
N THR A 360 -5.71 7.55 -19.57
CA THR A 360 -6.88 8.45 -19.62
C THR A 360 -8.23 7.71 -19.69
N GLY A 361 -8.24 6.38 -19.54
CA GLY A 361 -9.45 5.56 -19.53
C GLY A 361 -10.06 5.29 -20.91
N LYS A 362 -9.45 5.76 -22.00
CA LYS A 362 -9.91 5.56 -23.39
C LYS A 362 -9.43 4.21 -23.96
N LYS A 363 -9.78 3.12 -23.28
CA LYS A 363 -9.27 1.77 -23.57
C LYS A 363 -9.65 1.27 -24.98
N ASP A 364 -10.86 1.58 -25.45
CA ASP A 364 -11.33 1.15 -26.77
C ASP A 364 -10.54 1.80 -27.92
N ASP A 365 -10.17 3.07 -27.75
CA ASP A 365 -9.35 3.78 -28.74
C ASP A 365 -7.92 3.20 -28.77
N ALA A 366 -7.37 2.86 -27.59
CA ALA A 366 -6.08 2.17 -27.51
C ALA A 366 -6.12 0.81 -28.22
N HIS A 367 -7.16 0.00 -28.01
CA HIS A 367 -7.33 -1.28 -28.70
C HIS A 367 -7.43 -1.13 -30.22
N LYS A 368 -8.22 -0.17 -30.71
CA LYS A 368 -8.35 0.09 -32.15
C LYS A 368 -7.02 0.52 -32.76
N LEU A 369 -6.29 1.37 -32.05
CA LEU A 369 -4.99 1.86 -32.46
C LEU A 369 -3.96 0.72 -32.57
N LEU A 370 -3.81 -0.10 -31.52
CA LEU A 370 -2.90 -1.24 -31.51
C LEU A 370 -3.22 -2.24 -32.62
N LYS A 371 -4.50 -2.60 -32.78
CA LYS A 371 -4.96 -3.51 -33.85
C LYS A 371 -4.61 -2.98 -35.24
N SER A 372 -4.87 -1.69 -35.49
CA SER A 372 -4.60 -1.06 -36.78
C SER A 372 -3.10 -0.98 -37.06
N ALA A 373 -2.29 -0.73 -36.04
CA ALA A 373 -0.85 -0.64 -36.18
C ALA A 373 -0.21 -2.00 -36.48
N VAL A 374 -0.60 -3.06 -35.76
CA VAL A 374 -0.12 -4.43 -36.03
C VAL A 374 -0.50 -4.91 -37.43
N ALA A 375 -1.69 -4.56 -37.92
CA ALA A 375 -2.13 -4.91 -39.27
C ALA A 375 -1.26 -4.29 -40.39
N ARG A 376 -0.50 -3.23 -40.10
CA ARG A 376 0.42 -2.56 -41.04
C ARG A 376 1.85 -3.08 -40.97
N ILE A 377 2.21 -3.91 -39.99
CA ILE A 377 3.55 -4.48 -39.86
C ILE A 377 3.71 -5.56 -40.94
N ASP A 378 4.57 -5.30 -41.93
CA ASP A 378 4.92 -6.30 -42.93
C ASP A 378 5.81 -7.41 -42.34
N ALA A 379 5.96 -8.54 -43.05
CA ALA A 379 6.73 -9.67 -42.56
C ALA A 379 8.22 -9.35 -42.33
N ALA A 380 8.80 -8.47 -43.18
CA ALA A 380 10.22 -8.11 -43.13
C ALA A 380 10.57 -7.25 -41.91
N SER A 381 9.64 -6.42 -41.44
CA SER A 381 9.81 -5.50 -40.32
C SER A 381 9.44 -6.10 -38.95
N ARG A 382 8.97 -7.35 -38.89
CA ARG A 382 8.66 -8.04 -37.62
C ARG A 382 9.89 -8.30 -36.73
N SER A 383 11.09 -8.20 -37.28
CA SER A 383 12.33 -8.33 -36.53
C SER A 383 12.76 -7.04 -35.82
N ASP A 384 12.18 -5.90 -36.19
CA ASP A 384 12.43 -4.62 -35.53
C ASP A 384 11.88 -4.63 -34.09
N LEU A 385 12.68 -4.16 -33.14
CA LEU A 385 12.35 -4.23 -31.71
C LEU A 385 11.06 -3.48 -31.36
N VAL A 386 10.79 -2.35 -32.02
CA VAL A 386 9.58 -1.55 -31.77
C VAL A 386 8.35 -2.28 -32.31
N ASN A 387 8.48 -2.96 -33.45
CA ASN A 387 7.40 -3.77 -34.00
C ASN A 387 7.13 -5.03 -33.15
N VAL A 388 8.17 -5.67 -32.60
CA VAL A 388 8.01 -6.76 -31.62
C VAL A 388 7.26 -6.27 -30.38
N GLU A 389 7.60 -5.08 -29.87
CA GLU A 389 6.91 -4.47 -28.73
C GLU A 389 5.43 -4.20 -29.03
N LEU A 390 5.13 -3.66 -30.21
CA LEU A 390 3.77 -3.40 -30.65
C LEU A 390 2.94 -4.70 -30.76
N ILE A 391 3.54 -5.78 -31.27
CA ILE A 391 2.93 -7.11 -31.30
C ILE A 391 2.68 -7.63 -29.89
N ALA A 392 3.64 -7.48 -28.97
CA ALA A 392 3.50 -7.89 -27.57
C ALA A 392 2.31 -7.20 -26.89
N LEU A 393 2.19 -5.88 -27.07
CA LEU A 393 1.10 -5.08 -26.52
C LEU A 393 -0.26 -5.48 -27.12
N HIS A 394 -0.32 -5.74 -28.43
CA HIS A 394 -1.53 -6.24 -29.07
C HIS A 394 -1.93 -7.62 -28.54
N SER A 395 -1.00 -8.56 -28.43
CA SER A 395 -1.26 -9.89 -27.85
C SER A 395 -1.78 -9.78 -26.43
N LEU A 396 -1.21 -8.88 -25.62
CA LEU A 396 -1.64 -8.67 -24.24
C LEU A 396 -3.06 -8.07 -24.17
N PHE A 397 -3.27 -6.94 -24.84
CA PHE A 397 -4.47 -6.14 -24.60
C PHE A 397 -5.65 -6.50 -25.51
N ASN A 398 -5.39 -6.83 -26.78
CA ASN A 398 -6.43 -7.15 -27.75
C ASN A 398 -6.74 -8.64 -27.79
N GLU A 399 -5.71 -9.50 -27.79
CA GLU A 399 -5.90 -10.95 -27.90
C GLU A 399 -6.05 -11.65 -26.54
N LYS A 400 -5.75 -10.96 -25.44
CA LYS A 400 -5.76 -11.51 -24.07
C LYS A 400 -4.86 -12.75 -23.93
N LYS A 401 -3.69 -12.72 -24.58
CA LYS A 401 -2.67 -13.78 -24.57
C LYS A 401 -1.41 -13.33 -23.83
N PRO A 402 -1.44 -13.28 -22.49
CA PRO A 402 -0.31 -12.77 -21.70
C PRO A 402 0.97 -13.59 -21.84
N LEU A 403 0.90 -14.91 -22.04
CA LEU A 403 2.09 -15.75 -22.25
C LEU A 403 2.81 -15.42 -23.55
N GLN A 404 2.04 -15.25 -24.63
CA GLN A 404 2.58 -14.83 -25.91
C GLN A 404 3.20 -13.43 -25.81
N ALA A 405 2.54 -12.50 -25.10
CA ALA A 405 3.10 -11.17 -24.87
C ALA A 405 4.44 -11.22 -24.11
N ALA A 406 4.55 -12.05 -23.06
CA ALA A 406 5.80 -12.24 -22.33
C ALA A 406 6.93 -12.75 -23.24
N GLU A 407 6.67 -13.77 -24.07
CA GLU A 407 7.65 -14.30 -25.03
C GLU A 407 8.14 -13.25 -26.04
N GLN A 408 7.26 -12.34 -26.47
CA GLN A 408 7.64 -11.22 -27.33
C GLN A 408 8.50 -10.19 -26.58
N PHE A 409 8.17 -9.85 -25.34
CA PHE A 409 9.02 -8.95 -24.53
C PHE A 409 10.39 -9.58 -24.23
N GLU A 410 10.46 -10.88 -23.95
CA GLU A 410 11.74 -11.60 -23.81
C GLU A 410 12.54 -11.59 -25.11
N THR A 411 11.87 -11.68 -26.26
CA THR A 411 12.50 -11.57 -27.58
C THR A 411 13.16 -10.20 -27.76
N ILE A 412 12.58 -9.11 -27.27
CA ILE A 412 13.20 -7.77 -27.29
C ILE A 412 14.50 -7.79 -26.49
N LEU A 413 14.48 -8.31 -25.26
CA LEU A 413 15.67 -8.39 -24.40
C LEU A 413 16.79 -9.23 -25.05
N LYS A 414 16.42 -10.34 -25.70
CA LYS A 414 17.38 -11.24 -26.36
C LYS A 414 17.99 -10.65 -27.64
N LYS A 415 17.17 -9.98 -28.46
CA LYS A 415 17.60 -9.45 -29.77
C LYS A 415 18.22 -8.06 -29.69
N SER A 416 18.02 -7.32 -28.60
CA SER A 416 18.56 -5.97 -28.49
C SER A 416 20.09 -5.97 -28.51
N PRO A 417 20.72 -5.09 -29.31
CA PRO A 417 22.19 -5.00 -29.37
C PRO A 417 22.78 -4.53 -28.03
N SER A 418 22.02 -3.75 -27.27
CA SER A 418 22.40 -3.27 -25.93
C SER A 418 21.27 -3.53 -24.92
N PRO A 419 21.59 -3.93 -23.68
CA PRO A 419 20.58 -4.02 -22.62
C PRO A 419 20.05 -2.65 -22.21
N THR A 420 20.71 -1.53 -22.55
CA THR A 420 20.32 -0.18 -22.09
C THR A 420 19.34 0.55 -23.02
N THR A 421 18.85 -0.08 -24.08
CA THR A 421 17.91 0.57 -25.01
C THR A 421 16.56 0.85 -24.33
N ALA A 422 15.86 1.89 -24.80
CA ALA A 422 14.53 2.23 -24.26
C ALA A 422 13.50 1.09 -24.48
N ALA A 423 13.62 0.32 -25.57
CA ALA A 423 12.80 -0.86 -25.80
C ALA A 423 13.05 -1.95 -24.74
N CYS A 424 14.32 -2.21 -24.38
CA CYS A 424 14.66 -3.14 -23.30
C CYS A 424 14.13 -2.67 -21.94
N GLN A 425 14.17 -1.36 -21.66
CA GLN A 425 13.62 -0.81 -20.42
C GLN A 425 12.11 -1.11 -20.32
N ARG A 426 11.35 -0.75 -21.36
CA ARG A 426 9.90 -0.98 -21.40
C ARG A 426 9.56 -2.47 -21.37
N ALA A 427 10.28 -3.30 -22.11
CA ALA A 427 10.11 -4.76 -22.08
C ALA A 427 10.37 -5.34 -20.68
N THR A 428 11.43 -4.90 -20.00
CA THR A 428 11.75 -5.32 -18.63
C THR A 428 10.63 -4.94 -17.66
N TRP A 429 10.15 -3.69 -17.75
CA TRP A 429 9.03 -3.22 -16.95
C TRP A 429 7.76 -4.06 -17.17
N MET A 430 7.41 -4.32 -18.43
CA MET A 430 6.24 -5.12 -18.77
C MET A 430 6.36 -6.58 -18.30
N LEU A 431 7.56 -7.18 -18.37
CA LEU A 431 7.80 -8.55 -17.88
C LEU A 431 7.65 -8.66 -16.37
N ILE A 432 8.13 -7.67 -15.60
CA ILE A 432 7.92 -7.64 -14.15
C ILE A 432 6.43 -7.71 -13.83
N ARG A 433 5.63 -6.84 -14.45
CA ARG A 433 4.18 -6.77 -14.23
C ARG A 433 3.47 -8.05 -14.66
N LEU A 434 3.83 -8.60 -15.82
CA LEU A 434 3.29 -9.85 -16.32
C LEU A 434 3.59 -11.01 -15.36
N TYR A 435 4.83 -11.17 -14.91
CA TYR A 435 5.20 -12.24 -13.98
C TYR A 435 4.61 -12.06 -12.59
N LEU A 436 4.33 -10.83 -12.16
CA LEU A 436 3.53 -10.58 -10.95
C LEU A 436 2.06 -10.95 -11.10
N GLY A 437 1.59 -11.28 -12.32
CA GLY A 437 0.19 -11.62 -12.59
C GLY A 437 -0.69 -10.41 -12.88
N GLU A 438 -0.12 -9.20 -12.96
CA GLU A 438 -0.84 -7.99 -13.32
C GLU A 438 -1.33 -8.04 -14.77
N LEU A 439 -2.09 -7.00 -15.19
CA LEU A 439 -2.56 -6.82 -16.57
C LEU A 439 -3.45 -7.99 -17.05
N GLY A 440 -4.10 -8.69 -16.11
CA GLY A 440 -4.91 -9.88 -16.38
C GLY A 440 -4.10 -11.14 -16.66
N ALA A 441 -2.81 -11.17 -16.33
CA ALA A 441 -1.94 -12.31 -16.61
C ALA A 441 -1.96 -13.41 -15.54
N HIS A 442 -2.56 -13.15 -14.36
CA HIS A 442 -2.48 -14.04 -13.19
C HIS A 442 -2.74 -15.51 -13.48
N SER A 443 -3.90 -15.86 -14.06
CA SER A 443 -4.27 -17.25 -14.33
C SER A 443 -3.30 -17.94 -15.29
N ALA A 444 -2.89 -17.24 -16.35
CA ALA A 444 -2.01 -17.79 -17.37
C ALA A 444 -0.58 -17.98 -16.85
N MET A 445 -0.08 -17.05 -16.04
CA MET A 445 1.25 -17.14 -15.44
C MET A 445 1.30 -18.22 -14.38
N LYS A 446 0.26 -18.34 -13.54
CA LYS A 446 0.15 -19.43 -12.58
C LYS A 446 0.12 -20.80 -13.26
N GLN A 447 -0.51 -20.90 -14.44
CA GLN A 447 -0.53 -22.13 -15.22
C GLN A 447 0.86 -22.45 -15.84
N LYS A 448 1.57 -21.45 -16.37
CA LYS A 448 2.91 -21.67 -16.97
C LYS A 448 3.99 -21.96 -15.92
N TYR A 449 3.89 -21.32 -14.76
CA TYR A 449 4.84 -21.43 -13.66
C TYR A 449 4.13 -22.06 -12.46
N GLU A 450 4.02 -23.40 -12.48
CA GLU A 450 3.35 -24.18 -11.43
C GLU A 450 3.88 -23.88 -10.02
N GLU A 451 5.20 -23.63 -9.92
CA GLU A 451 5.87 -23.19 -8.70
C GLU A 451 5.98 -21.66 -8.65
N PRO A 452 5.36 -20.98 -7.66
CA PRO A 452 5.43 -19.53 -7.53
C PRO A 452 6.86 -18.98 -7.42
N THR A 453 7.78 -19.74 -6.80
CA THR A 453 9.18 -19.36 -6.60
C THR A 453 9.90 -19.05 -7.91
N LYS A 454 9.78 -19.93 -8.91
CA LYS A 454 10.38 -19.72 -10.25
C LYS A 454 9.91 -18.43 -10.90
N ARG A 455 8.64 -18.09 -10.74
CA ARG A 455 8.05 -16.85 -11.26
C ARG A 455 8.63 -15.63 -10.54
N TYR A 456 8.84 -15.72 -9.23
CA TYR A 456 9.43 -14.65 -8.44
C TYR A 456 10.92 -14.45 -8.67
N ASP A 457 11.66 -15.52 -8.96
CA ASP A 457 13.05 -15.43 -9.38
C ASP A 457 13.18 -14.60 -10.67
N LEU A 458 12.28 -14.82 -11.65
CA LEU A 458 12.21 -14.03 -12.87
C LEU A 458 11.90 -12.55 -12.58
N VAL A 459 10.94 -12.27 -11.70
CA VAL A 459 10.62 -10.90 -11.28
C VAL A 459 11.85 -10.24 -10.66
N ARG A 460 12.52 -10.90 -9.71
CA ARG A 460 13.73 -10.41 -9.04
C ARG A 460 14.82 -10.07 -10.06
N ASP A 461 15.07 -10.97 -11.01
CA ASP A 461 16.08 -10.77 -12.06
C ASP A 461 15.78 -9.55 -12.92
N HIS A 462 14.51 -9.33 -13.29
CA HIS A 462 14.11 -8.16 -14.06
C HIS A 462 14.17 -6.86 -13.24
N VAL A 463 13.82 -6.89 -11.95
CA VAL A 463 14.00 -5.75 -11.04
C VAL A 463 15.48 -5.37 -10.92
N LEU A 464 16.37 -6.36 -10.73
CA LEU A 464 17.81 -6.14 -10.70
C LEU A 464 18.30 -5.51 -12.01
N ASN A 465 17.87 -6.03 -13.15
CA ASN A 465 18.20 -5.44 -14.45
C ASN A 465 17.72 -3.98 -14.55
N MET A 466 16.51 -3.68 -14.04
CA MET A 466 15.98 -2.32 -14.01
C MET A 466 16.89 -1.37 -13.23
N LEU A 467 17.29 -1.78 -12.02
CA LEU A 467 18.16 -1.01 -11.12
C LEU A 467 19.59 -0.85 -11.65
N VAL A 468 20.10 -1.86 -12.36
CA VAL A 468 21.46 -1.83 -12.92
C VAL A 468 21.54 -0.94 -14.15
N PHE A 469 20.66 -1.15 -15.14
CA PHE A 469 20.77 -0.52 -16.45
C PHE A 469 20.07 0.83 -16.57
N TRP A 470 19.05 1.09 -15.75
CA TRP A 470 18.29 2.35 -15.79
C TRP A 470 18.03 2.95 -14.40
N PRO A 471 19.07 3.16 -13.56
CA PRO A 471 18.90 3.62 -12.17
C PRO A 471 18.19 4.99 -12.03
N GLN A 472 18.18 5.80 -13.09
CA GLN A 472 17.55 7.12 -13.10
C GLN A 472 16.09 7.12 -13.56
N SER A 473 15.60 5.97 -14.06
CA SER A 473 14.22 5.83 -14.51
C SER A 473 13.23 5.93 -13.35
N ALA A 474 12.00 6.32 -13.65
CA ALA A 474 10.94 6.36 -12.64
C ALA A 474 10.65 4.95 -12.09
N GLU A 475 10.71 3.93 -12.96
CA GLU A 475 10.53 2.52 -12.63
C GLU A 475 11.62 2.01 -11.67
N ALA A 476 12.89 2.35 -11.93
CA ALA A 476 13.98 1.99 -11.03
C ALA A 476 13.87 2.69 -9.67
N LYS A 477 13.48 3.98 -9.65
CA LYS A 477 13.24 4.72 -8.40
C LYS A 477 12.11 4.10 -7.57
N TYR A 478 11.04 3.66 -8.24
CA TYR A 478 9.97 2.91 -7.61
C TYR A 478 10.51 1.64 -6.96
N PHE A 479 11.28 0.79 -7.66
CA PHE A 479 11.82 -0.42 -7.03
C PHE A 479 12.86 -0.15 -5.95
N ALA A 480 13.66 0.91 -6.10
CA ALA A 480 14.68 1.28 -5.13
C ALA A 480 14.10 1.61 -3.75
N SER A 481 12.83 2.05 -3.65
CA SER A 481 12.19 2.27 -2.33
C SER A 481 11.88 0.97 -1.59
N PHE A 482 11.88 -0.18 -2.26
CA PHE A 482 11.65 -1.50 -1.67
C PHE A 482 12.94 -2.29 -1.47
N VAL A 483 14.07 -1.83 -2.01
CA VAL A 483 15.38 -2.40 -1.75
C VAL A 483 15.82 -1.94 -0.37
N SER A 484 15.90 -2.88 0.56
CA SER A 484 16.24 -2.59 1.95
C SER A 484 17.60 -1.87 2.03
N PRO A 485 17.70 -0.73 2.72
CA PRO A 485 19.01 -0.23 3.10
C PRO A 485 19.60 -1.27 4.04
N GLN A 486 20.58 -2.06 3.55
CA GLN A 486 21.56 -2.68 4.43
C GLN A 486 21.97 -1.60 5.42
N ILE A 487 21.67 -1.77 6.71
CA ILE A 487 22.19 -0.88 7.76
C ILE A 487 23.71 -1.09 7.74
N PRO A 488 24.53 -0.17 7.21
CA PRO A 488 25.95 -0.26 7.44
C PRO A 488 26.20 0.43 8.78
N GLY A 489 27.19 -0.05 9.51
CA GLY A 489 27.69 0.67 10.68
C GLY A 489 27.93 2.15 10.35
N LYS A 490 27.74 2.98 11.38
CA LYS A 490 28.07 4.40 11.40
C LYS A 490 29.32 4.71 10.56
N ASP A 491 29.21 5.83 9.85
CA ASP A 491 30.28 6.59 9.20
C ASP A 491 30.34 6.43 7.69
N GLU A 492 29.52 7.24 6.99
CA GLU A 492 29.97 7.94 5.79
C GLU A 492 29.07 9.17 5.58
N GLN A 493 29.67 10.35 5.71
CA GLN A 493 29.04 11.64 5.41
C GLN A 493 28.84 11.77 3.90
N PHE A 494 27.59 11.97 3.48
CA PHE A 494 27.28 12.41 2.13
C PHE A 494 27.28 13.96 2.12
N ASP A 495 28.37 14.56 1.66
CA ASP A 495 28.43 16.01 1.41
C ASP A 495 28.05 16.28 -0.05
N GLY A 496 26.81 16.70 -0.26
CA GLY A 496 26.23 16.95 -1.57
C GLY A 496 25.14 17.99 -1.49
N LYS A 497 25.52 19.27 -1.64
CA LYS A 497 24.58 20.38 -1.86
C LYS A 497 23.72 20.08 -3.10
N LEU A 498 22.42 19.94 -2.89
CA LEU A 498 21.39 20.12 -3.92
C LEU A 498 20.66 21.41 -3.60
N GLU A 499 21.12 22.51 -4.20
CA GLU A 499 20.40 23.78 -4.23
C GLU A 499 19.26 23.66 -5.25
N PHE A 500 18.02 23.60 -4.76
CA PHE A 500 16.84 23.82 -5.59
C PHE A 500 16.53 25.32 -5.61
N LEU A 501 16.75 25.96 -6.75
CA LEU A 501 16.24 27.29 -7.07
C LEU A 501 14.71 27.24 -7.15
N VAL A 502 14.04 27.87 -6.19
CA VAL A 502 12.61 28.17 -6.24
C VAL A 502 12.44 29.54 -6.93
N PRO A 503 11.74 29.65 -8.07
CA PRO A 503 11.30 30.95 -8.55
C PRO A 503 10.08 31.39 -7.73
N THR A 504 10.28 32.36 -6.84
CA THR A 504 9.20 33.13 -6.22
C THR A 504 8.52 34.00 -7.27
N ARG A 505 7.23 33.78 -7.53
CA ARG A 505 6.39 34.74 -8.27
C ARG A 505 5.77 35.73 -7.28
N ALA A 506 5.94 37.02 -7.58
CA ALA A 506 5.18 38.11 -7.00
C ALA A 506 3.70 38.06 -7.46
N PRO A 507 2.75 38.58 -6.66
CA PRO A 507 1.34 38.63 -7.04
C PRO A 507 1.11 39.66 -8.15
N ILE A 508 0.41 39.25 -9.22
CA ILE A 508 -0.13 40.16 -10.22
C ILE A 508 -1.42 40.75 -9.64
N GLU A 509 -1.38 42.04 -9.30
CA GLU A 509 -2.57 42.84 -9.05
C GLU A 509 -3.43 42.91 -10.31
N LYS A 510 -4.73 42.67 -10.14
CA LYS A 510 -5.75 42.95 -11.14
C LYS A 510 -5.87 44.47 -11.30
N GLN A 511 -5.51 45.00 -12.46
CA GLN A 511 -6.08 46.26 -12.94
C GLN A 511 -7.24 45.97 -13.89
N LYS A 512 -8.24 46.86 -13.78
CA LYS A 512 -9.57 46.82 -14.42
C LYS A 512 -9.52 46.79 -15.94
#